data_AF-A0A8X6GEA8-F1
#
_entry.id   AF-A0A8X6GEA8-F1
#
_cell.length_a   1.000
_cell.length_b   1.000
_cell.length_c   1.000
_cell.angle_alpha   90.00
_cell.angle_beta   90.00
_cell.angle_gamma   90.00
#
_symmetry.space_group_name_H-M   'P 1'
#
loop_
_entity.id
_entity.type
_entity.pdbx_description
1 polymer ?
#
loop_
_entity_poly.entity_id
_entity_poly.type
_entity_poly.pdbx_seq_one_letter_code
_entity_poly.pdbx_strand_id
1 'polypeptide(L)'
;MEKCYCTKSELDLFTTSAIQLAIDLSSFVEFHPVASISDNNTIEFLISGLGESYFDLSHLFLHVQARIIKENGEAFKDDDKCGPINYLLNTMFAECHILLNDRQILSENNYAYKAYIQSMLFHSELSQKILLSAGLFVKNTAGKFDDVTLTDAGLNKGLRKRWDRVKNGKVFDMCGILHTDIGTESKLLINGTSIRIRLFKTKNEFSLLAAAGNYRLQIENISLHVRKCEISSSISGSA
;
A
#
# COMPACT_ATOMS: atom_id res chain seq x y z
N MET A 1 -19.04 51.36 -4.10
CA MET A 1 -17.77 50.71 -3.71
C MET A 1 -18.06 49.22 -3.63
N GLU A 2 -17.68 48.49 -4.68
CA GLU A 2 -17.92 47.05 -4.79
C GLU A 2 -17.17 46.30 -3.68
N LYS A 3 -17.87 45.41 -2.96
CA LYS A 3 -17.24 44.51 -2.00
C LYS A 3 -16.40 43.51 -2.78
N CYS A 4 -15.08 43.61 -2.66
CA CYS A 4 -14.16 42.57 -3.10
C CYS A 4 -14.45 41.32 -2.27
N TYR A 5 -14.94 40.26 -2.92
CA TYR A 5 -15.10 38.95 -2.27
C TYR A 5 -13.71 38.34 -2.11
N CYS A 6 -13.13 38.46 -0.91
CA CYS A 6 -11.84 37.89 -0.54
C CYS A 6 -11.91 36.35 -0.63
N THR A 7 -11.34 35.78 -1.71
CA THR A 7 -11.28 34.33 -1.99
C THR A 7 -9.95 33.70 -1.56
N LYS A 8 -9.08 34.43 -0.86
CA LYS A 8 -7.74 33.99 -0.48
C LYS A 8 -7.60 33.92 1.04
N SER A 9 -7.51 32.70 1.58
CA SER A 9 -7.30 32.44 3.02
C SER A 9 -5.86 32.75 3.49
N GLU A 10 -4.93 33.02 2.56
CA GLU A 10 -3.50 33.25 2.81
C GLU A 10 -3.21 34.52 3.62
N LEU A 11 -4.16 35.48 3.66
CA LEU A 11 -4.04 36.73 4.42
C LEU A 11 -4.74 36.65 5.80
N ASP A 12 -5.35 35.51 6.13
CA ASP A 12 -6.09 35.31 7.38
C ASP A 12 -5.18 34.81 8.51
N LEU A 13 -4.18 35.63 8.82
CA LEU A 13 -3.06 35.32 9.74
C LEU A 13 -3.46 35.18 11.22
N PHE A 14 -4.67 35.60 11.59
CA PHE A 14 -5.15 35.65 12.97
C PHE A 14 -6.41 34.82 13.22
N THR A 15 -6.75 33.92 12.29
CA THR A 15 -7.80 32.94 12.57
C THR A 15 -7.35 32.01 13.69
N THR A 16 -8.21 31.84 14.69
CA THR A 16 -8.04 30.77 15.67
C THR A 16 -8.07 29.45 14.94
N SER A 17 -6.97 28.70 15.02
CA SER A 17 -6.91 27.36 14.46
C SER A 17 -8.04 26.53 15.08
N ALA A 18 -8.82 25.83 14.25
CA ALA A 18 -9.86 24.96 14.75
C ALA A 18 -9.23 23.88 15.63
N ILE A 19 -9.57 23.88 16.92
CA ILE A 19 -9.07 22.88 17.87
C ILE A 19 -10.00 21.68 17.81
N GLN A 20 -9.46 20.51 17.47
CA GLN A 20 -10.21 19.27 17.53
C GLN A 20 -10.20 18.76 18.97
N LEU A 21 -11.33 18.87 19.66
CA LEU A 21 -11.52 18.37 21.04
C LEU A 21 -12.13 16.96 21.07
N ALA A 22 -12.50 16.41 19.90
CA ALA A 22 -13.22 15.15 19.84
C ALA A 22 -12.34 13.89 19.93
N ILE A 23 -11.05 14.00 19.63
CA ILE A 23 -10.11 12.88 19.62
C ILE A 23 -9.14 13.11 20.78
N ASP A 24 -9.20 12.26 21.79
CA ASP A 24 -8.34 12.35 22.98
C ASP A 24 -6.95 11.78 22.69
N LEU A 25 -6.89 10.66 21.95
CA LEU A 25 -5.64 9.98 21.59
C LEU A 25 -5.75 9.36 20.20
N SER A 26 -4.64 9.33 19.46
CA SER A 26 -4.54 8.52 18.24
C SER A 26 -3.22 7.76 18.16
N SER A 27 -3.29 6.48 17.80
CA SER A 27 -2.12 5.60 17.68
C SER A 27 -2.27 4.65 16.49
N PHE A 28 -1.16 4.16 15.93
CA PHE A 28 -1.19 3.11 14.91
C PHE A 28 -1.17 1.75 15.58
N VAL A 29 -2.09 0.88 15.17
CA VAL A 29 -2.20 -0.51 15.65
C VAL A 29 -1.88 -1.44 14.49
N GLU A 30 -1.08 -2.46 14.77
CA GLU A 30 -0.68 -3.50 13.81
C GLU A 30 -1.66 -4.68 13.85
N PHE A 31 -2.07 -5.13 12.66
CA PHE A 31 -2.91 -6.30 12.44
C PHE A 31 -2.18 -7.31 11.56
N HIS A 32 -2.22 -8.57 11.97
CA HIS A 32 -1.68 -9.69 11.20
C HIS A 32 -2.79 -10.42 10.42
N PRO A 33 -2.43 -11.18 9.37
CA PRO A 33 -3.39 -11.99 8.64
C PRO A 33 -4.11 -13.00 9.53
N VAL A 34 -5.39 -13.26 9.20
CA VAL A 34 -6.22 -14.23 9.92
C VAL A 34 -5.71 -15.66 9.73
N ALA A 35 -5.15 -15.97 8.56
CA ALA A 35 -4.61 -17.27 8.21
C ALA A 35 -3.11 -17.17 7.93
N SER A 36 -2.41 -18.29 8.04
CA SER A 36 -1.02 -18.40 7.62
C SER A 36 -0.87 -17.98 6.14
N ILE A 37 0.19 -17.23 5.85
CA ILE A 37 0.51 -16.68 4.53
C ILE A 37 1.01 -17.78 3.57
N SER A 38 1.19 -19.02 4.04
CA SER A 38 1.72 -20.16 3.29
C SER A 38 0.93 -20.43 2.01
N ASP A 39 1.54 -20.12 0.86
CA ASP A 39 1.12 -20.35 -0.53
C ASP A 39 -0.36 -20.03 -0.90
N ASN A 40 -1.09 -19.36 -0.01
CA ASN A 40 -2.47 -19.00 -0.24
C ASN A 40 -2.52 -17.79 -1.19
N ASN A 41 -3.42 -17.85 -2.17
CA ASN A 41 -3.60 -16.74 -3.12
C ASN A 41 -4.29 -15.52 -2.50
N THR A 42 -4.86 -15.69 -1.31
CA THR A 42 -5.63 -14.65 -0.61
C THR A 42 -5.03 -14.36 0.76
N ILE A 43 -4.82 -13.08 1.05
CA ILE A 43 -4.41 -12.59 2.37
C ILE A 43 -5.58 -11.82 2.95
N GLU A 44 -6.01 -12.18 4.14
CA GLU A 44 -7.16 -11.56 4.80
C GLU A 44 -6.76 -10.96 6.15
N PHE A 45 -7.14 -9.71 6.37
CA PHE A 45 -7.03 -9.02 7.65
C PHE A 45 -8.43 -8.82 8.25
N LEU A 46 -8.55 -9.04 9.55
CA LEU A 46 -9.75 -8.78 10.31
C LEU A 46 -9.45 -7.77 11.42
N ILE A 47 -10.04 -6.58 11.29
CA ILE A 47 -10.07 -5.56 12.33
C ILE A 47 -11.41 -5.74 13.04
N SER A 48 -11.36 -6.27 14.25
CA SER A 48 -12.56 -6.47 15.05
C SER A 48 -13.09 -5.12 15.50
N GLY A 49 -14.38 -4.86 15.27
CA GLY A 49 -15.08 -3.67 15.77
C GLY A 49 -15.39 -3.72 17.27
N LEU A 50 -14.66 -4.56 18.02
CA LEU A 50 -14.83 -4.74 19.47
C LEU A 50 -14.00 -3.66 20.17
N GLY A 51 -14.65 -2.67 20.79
CA GLY A 51 -13.97 -1.60 21.53
C GLY A 51 -14.88 -0.38 21.69
N GLU A 52 -14.28 0.76 22.04
CA GLU A 52 -14.91 2.10 22.03
C GLU A 52 -14.22 3.05 21.05
N SER A 53 -13.27 2.54 20.25
CA SER A 53 -12.39 3.34 19.43
C SER A 53 -12.83 3.35 17.98
N TYR A 54 -12.56 4.48 17.33
CA TYR A 54 -12.90 4.69 15.93
C TYR A 54 -11.65 4.43 15.09
N PHE A 55 -11.85 3.99 13.84
CA PHE A 55 -10.75 3.69 12.94
C PHE A 55 -10.69 4.72 11.81
N ASP A 56 -9.50 5.26 11.60
CA ASP A 56 -9.19 6.12 10.47
C ASP A 56 -8.65 5.26 9.32
N LEU A 57 -9.44 5.13 8.27
CA LEU A 57 -9.08 4.36 7.07
C LEU A 57 -8.34 5.21 6.03
N SER A 58 -8.14 6.51 6.29
CA SER A 58 -7.47 7.42 5.34
C SER A 58 -6.05 6.94 5.01
N HIS A 59 -5.40 6.30 5.98
CA HIS A 59 -4.03 5.82 5.87
C HIS A 59 -3.91 4.38 6.38
N LEU A 60 -4.37 3.43 5.56
CA LEU A 60 -4.07 2.02 5.72
C LEU A 60 -2.64 1.76 5.23
N PHE A 61 -1.70 1.54 6.16
CA PHE A 61 -0.32 1.21 5.81
C PHE A 61 -0.14 -0.31 5.74
N LEU A 62 0.39 -0.77 4.62
CA LEU A 62 0.77 -2.15 4.43
C LEU A 62 2.28 -2.29 4.57
N HIS A 63 2.72 -3.18 5.44
CA HIS A 63 4.11 -3.57 5.60
C HIS A 63 4.29 -5.02 5.13
N VAL A 64 5.24 -5.26 4.23
CA VAL A 64 5.49 -6.57 3.61
C VAL A 64 6.97 -6.88 3.62
N GLN A 65 7.34 -8.05 4.11
CA GLN A 65 8.66 -8.64 3.98
C GLN A 65 8.58 -9.78 2.97
N ALA A 66 9.33 -9.69 1.88
CA ALA A 66 9.28 -10.68 0.81
C ALA A 66 10.68 -11.03 0.30
N ARG A 67 10.78 -12.18 -0.36
CA ARG A 67 11.96 -12.60 -1.12
C ARG A 67 11.55 -13.22 -2.45
N ILE A 68 12.45 -13.21 -3.41
CA ILE A 68 12.29 -13.92 -4.68
C ILE A 68 12.97 -15.28 -4.54
N ILE A 69 12.29 -16.32 -4.99
CA ILE A 69 12.83 -17.68 -5.10
C ILE A 69 12.51 -18.25 -6.48
N LYS A 70 13.26 -19.26 -6.90
CA LYS A 70 12.93 -19.98 -8.13
C LYS A 70 11.68 -20.83 -7.92
N GLU A 71 10.96 -21.11 -9.01
CA GLU A 71 9.76 -21.95 -8.92
C GLU A 71 10.08 -23.37 -8.42
N ASN A 72 11.27 -23.89 -8.73
CA ASN A 72 11.77 -25.18 -8.23
C ASN A 72 12.14 -25.18 -6.74
N GLY A 73 12.00 -24.05 -6.04
CA GLY A 73 12.32 -23.90 -4.61
C GLY A 73 13.79 -23.64 -4.31
N GLU A 74 14.65 -23.55 -5.32
CA GLU A 74 16.06 -23.18 -5.12
C GLU A 74 16.21 -21.69 -4.77
N ALA A 75 17.30 -21.39 -4.05
CA ALA A 75 17.66 -20.03 -3.69
C ALA A 75 17.97 -19.17 -4.92
N PHE A 76 17.51 -17.92 -4.87
CA PHE A 76 17.78 -16.90 -5.87
C PHE A 76 19.23 -16.40 -5.78
N LYS A 77 19.95 -16.42 -6.90
CA LYS A 77 21.37 -16.08 -7.03
C LYS A 77 21.55 -14.82 -7.86
N ASP A 78 22.73 -14.21 -7.81
CA ASP A 78 23.03 -12.98 -8.58
C ASP A 78 23.01 -13.18 -10.10
N ASP A 79 23.24 -14.40 -10.59
CA ASP A 79 23.12 -14.72 -12.01
C ASP A 79 21.67 -14.78 -12.49
N ASP A 80 20.69 -14.84 -11.58
CA ASP A 80 19.28 -14.92 -11.92
C ASP A 80 18.77 -13.54 -12.33
N LYS A 81 18.55 -13.38 -13.64
CA LYS A 81 18.12 -12.13 -14.26
C LYS A 81 16.61 -11.92 -14.11
N CYS A 82 16.14 -11.77 -12.87
CA CYS A 82 14.75 -11.49 -12.53
C CYS A 82 14.65 -10.30 -11.58
N GLY A 83 13.86 -9.29 -11.91
CA GLY A 83 13.60 -8.13 -11.07
C GLY A 83 12.09 -7.86 -10.92
N PRO A 84 11.65 -7.24 -9.82
CA PRO A 84 10.23 -6.95 -9.64
C PRO A 84 9.76 -5.81 -10.54
N ILE A 85 8.47 -5.83 -10.89
CA ILE A 85 7.82 -4.72 -11.57
C ILE A 85 7.81 -3.46 -10.69
N ASN A 86 7.46 -2.34 -11.31
CA ASN A 86 7.39 -1.09 -10.60
C ASN A 86 6.28 -1.13 -9.53
N TYR A 87 6.56 -0.51 -8.38
CA TYR A 87 5.64 -0.40 -7.25
C TYR A 87 5.11 -1.74 -6.71
N LEU A 88 6.03 -2.70 -6.53
CA LEU A 88 5.74 -4.08 -6.13
C LEU A 88 4.80 -4.17 -4.93
N LEU A 89 4.92 -3.28 -3.95
CA LEU A 89 4.09 -3.29 -2.74
C LEU A 89 2.58 -3.40 -3.07
N ASN A 90 2.12 -2.64 -4.07
CA ASN A 90 0.71 -2.64 -4.44
C ASN A 90 0.42 -3.50 -5.68
N THR A 91 1.36 -3.60 -6.61
CA THR A 91 1.17 -4.38 -7.84
C THR A 91 1.27 -5.89 -7.62
N MET A 92 1.72 -6.35 -6.45
CA MET A 92 1.65 -7.75 -6.05
C MET A 92 0.22 -8.25 -5.75
N PHE A 93 -0.77 -7.35 -5.65
CA PHE A 93 -2.17 -7.70 -5.44
C PHE A 93 -3.01 -7.35 -6.66
N ALA A 94 -3.69 -8.35 -7.23
CA ALA A 94 -4.57 -8.18 -8.37
C ALA A 94 -5.88 -7.51 -7.94
N GLU A 95 -6.40 -7.91 -6.78
CA GLU A 95 -7.68 -7.46 -6.28
C GLU A 95 -7.62 -7.06 -4.81
N CYS A 96 -8.43 -6.07 -4.43
CA CYS A 96 -8.63 -5.64 -3.06
C CYS A 96 -10.13 -5.52 -2.79
N HIS A 97 -10.62 -6.24 -1.78
CA HIS A 97 -12.01 -6.23 -1.35
C HIS A 97 -12.10 -5.82 0.11
N ILE A 98 -13.05 -4.94 0.43
CA ILE A 98 -13.29 -4.49 1.80
C ILE A 98 -14.75 -4.78 2.17
N LEU A 99 -14.92 -5.48 3.28
CA LEU A 99 -16.20 -5.79 3.86
C LEU A 99 -16.32 -5.08 5.21
N LEU A 100 -17.49 -4.47 5.45
CA LEU A 100 -17.87 -3.89 6.73
C LEU A 100 -19.03 -4.73 7.30
N ASN A 101 -18.86 -5.30 8.50
CA ASN A 101 -19.84 -6.20 9.12
C ASN A 101 -20.32 -7.30 8.16
N ASP A 102 -19.37 -7.95 7.49
CA ASP A 102 -19.57 -9.00 6.47
C ASP A 102 -20.36 -8.58 5.22
N ARG A 103 -20.72 -7.30 5.07
CA ARG A 103 -21.23 -6.74 3.83
C ARG A 103 -20.08 -6.18 3.01
N GLN A 104 -19.90 -6.67 1.79
CA GLN A 104 -18.91 -6.13 0.87
C GLN A 104 -19.32 -4.73 0.42
N ILE A 105 -18.48 -3.74 0.72
CA ILE A 105 -18.68 -2.34 0.36
C ILE A 105 -17.79 -1.97 -0.81
N LEU A 106 -16.57 -2.53 -0.87
CA LEU A 106 -15.60 -2.26 -1.93
C LEU A 106 -15.18 -3.56 -2.60
N SER A 107 -15.13 -3.52 -3.94
CA SER A 107 -14.68 -4.62 -4.81
C SER A 107 -13.81 -4.04 -5.92
N GLU A 108 -12.49 -4.14 -5.79
CA GLU A 108 -11.56 -3.63 -6.81
C GLU A 108 -10.84 -4.79 -7.48
N ASN A 109 -11.28 -5.17 -8.68
CA ASN A 109 -10.73 -6.34 -9.40
C ASN A 109 -9.46 -6.03 -10.22
N ASN A 110 -9.12 -4.75 -10.42
CA ASN A 110 -7.96 -4.30 -11.18
C ASN A 110 -7.04 -3.42 -10.32
N TYR A 111 -6.90 -3.79 -9.05
CA TYR A 111 -6.21 -3.01 -8.03
C TYR A 111 -4.77 -2.69 -8.43
N ALA A 112 -4.00 -3.68 -8.90
CA ALA A 112 -2.61 -3.50 -9.32
C ALA A 112 -2.45 -2.36 -10.34
N TYR A 113 -3.29 -2.34 -11.39
CA TYR A 113 -3.25 -1.32 -12.42
C TYR A 113 -3.68 0.04 -11.90
N LYS A 114 -4.78 0.09 -11.13
CA LYS A 114 -5.28 1.32 -10.51
C LYS A 114 -4.22 1.96 -9.63
N ALA A 115 -3.66 1.21 -8.67
CA ALA A 115 -2.65 1.69 -7.75
C ALA A 115 -1.40 2.18 -8.47
N TYR A 116 -0.97 1.47 -9.52
CA TYR A 116 0.17 1.87 -10.35
C TYR A 116 -0.09 3.18 -11.10
N ILE A 117 -1.24 3.29 -11.79
CA ILE A 117 -1.61 4.47 -12.57
C ILE A 117 -1.79 5.68 -11.64
N GLN A 118 -2.48 5.51 -10.52
CA GLN A 118 -2.67 6.58 -9.54
C GLN A 118 -1.34 7.07 -8.97
N SER A 119 -0.46 6.15 -8.59
CA SER A 119 0.88 6.46 -8.10
C SER A 119 1.74 7.18 -9.15
N MET A 120 1.54 6.88 -10.44
CA MET A 120 2.29 7.49 -11.53
C MET A 120 1.76 8.88 -11.91
N LEU A 121 0.44 9.07 -11.93
CA LEU A 121 -0.21 10.27 -12.48
C LEU A 121 -0.60 11.31 -11.42
N PHE A 122 -1.04 10.89 -10.23
CA PHE A 122 -1.62 11.79 -9.23
C PHE A 122 -0.67 12.13 -8.07
N HIS A 123 0.45 11.43 -7.94
CA HIS A 123 1.48 11.80 -6.96
C HIS A 123 2.49 12.80 -7.54
N SER A 124 2.92 13.75 -6.69
CA SER A 124 4.01 14.65 -7.01
C SER A 124 5.33 13.89 -7.21
N GLU A 125 6.26 14.45 -7.98
CA GLU A 125 7.56 13.82 -8.22
C GLU A 125 8.35 13.58 -6.92
N LEU A 126 8.21 14.48 -5.95
CA LEU A 126 8.80 14.32 -4.62
C LEU A 126 8.18 13.13 -3.87
N SER A 127 6.85 13.02 -3.87
CA SER A 127 6.16 11.89 -3.25
C SER A 127 6.56 10.55 -3.88
N GLN A 128 6.72 10.52 -5.21
CA GLN A 128 7.20 9.34 -5.93
C GLN A 128 8.62 8.93 -5.54
N LYS A 129 9.53 9.89 -5.34
CA LYS A 129 10.94 9.62 -5.00
C LYS A 129 11.15 9.29 -3.53
N ILE A 130 10.30 9.81 -2.64
CA ILE A 130 10.45 9.66 -1.19
C ILE A 130 9.47 8.61 -0.67
N LEU A 131 8.18 8.92 -0.63
CA LEU A 131 7.15 8.08 -0.04
C LEU A 131 7.00 6.75 -0.79
N LEU A 132 6.77 6.80 -2.10
CA LEU A 132 6.48 5.60 -2.88
C LEU A 132 7.71 4.71 -3.08
N SER A 133 8.92 5.25 -2.88
CA SER A 133 10.16 4.49 -2.97
C SER A 133 10.24 3.36 -1.93
N ALA A 134 9.59 3.53 -0.78
CA ALA A 134 9.44 2.50 0.25
C ALA A 134 8.58 1.30 -0.22
N GLY A 135 7.73 1.50 -1.22
CA GLY A 135 6.96 0.44 -1.90
C GLY A 135 7.63 -0.08 -3.18
N LEU A 136 8.93 0.15 -3.36
CA LEU A 136 9.69 -0.13 -4.60
C LEU A 136 9.17 0.62 -5.85
N PHE A 137 8.65 1.84 -5.67
CA PHE A 137 8.38 2.72 -6.81
C PHE A 137 9.66 3.35 -7.34
N VAL A 138 10.05 3.02 -8.57
CA VAL A 138 11.14 3.65 -9.31
C VAL A 138 10.75 3.76 -10.78
N LYS A 139 10.70 4.97 -11.34
CA LYS A 139 10.34 5.16 -12.75
C LYS A 139 11.30 4.39 -13.67
N ASN A 140 10.74 3.66 -14.63
CA ASN A 140 11.50 3.03 -15.71
C ASN A 140 12.00 4.11 -16.70
N THR A 141 13.02 3.76 -17.48
CA THR A 141 13.49 4.62 -18.57
C THR A 141 12.44 4.67 -19.68
N ALA A 142 12.10 5.88 -20.16
CA ALA A 142 11.10 6.06 -21.21
C ALA A 142 11.46 5.27 -22.49
N GLY A 143 10.48 4.56 -23.04
CA GLY A 143 10.65 3.75 -24.26
C GLY A 143 11.49 2.48 -24.09
N LYS A 144 11.87 2.11 -22.84
CA LYS A 144 12.73 0.95 -22.53
C LYS A 144 12.13 0.08 -21.43
N PHE A 145 10.80 -0.01 -21.37
CA PHE A 145 10.09 -0.78 -20.34
C PHE A 145 10.33 -2.29 -20.48
N ASP A 146 10.43 -2.77 -21.73
CA ASP A 146 10.59 -4.20 -22.06
C ASP A 146 12.04 -4.68 -21.94
N ASP A 147 12.99 -3.78 -21.68
CA ASP A 147 14.38 -4.18 -21.49
C ASP A 147 14.57 -4.81 -20.10
N VAL A 148 14.73 -6.13 -20.12
CA VAL A 148 14.98 -6.99 -18.96
C VAL A 148 16.48 -7.17 -18.66
N THR A 149 17.35 -6.43 -19.34
CA THR A 149 18.80 -6.52 -19.14
C THR A 149 19.20 -5.87 -17.81
N LEU A 150 19.67 -6.68 -16.85
CA LEU A 150 20.04 -6.22 -15.50
C LEU A 150 21.52 -5.87 -15.34
N THR A 151 22.32 -5.99 -16.41
CA THR A 151 23.74 -5.62 -16.43
C THR A 151 23.93 -4.10 -16.60
N ASP A 152 25.18 -3.61 -16.54
CA ASP A 152 25.51 -2.20 -16.81
C ASP A 152 25.02 -1.67 -18.16
N ALA A 153 24.92 -2.55 -19.16
CA ALA A 153 24.39 -2.24 -20.49
C ALA A 153 22.86 -2.08 -20.54
N GLY A 154 22.14 -2.34 -19.44
CA GLY A 154 20.69 -2.25 -19.36
C GLY A 154 20.19 -0.82 -19.54
N LEU A 155 19.24 -0.65 -20.45
CA LEU A 155 18.58 0.61 -20.78
C LEU A 155 17.50 0.95 -19.75
N ASN A 156 16.88 -0.06 -19.11
CA ASN A 156 15.90 0.14 -18.04
C ASN A 156 16.58 0.36 -16.67
N LYS A 157 16.99 1.60 -16.41
CA LYS A 157 17.63 1.98 -15.14
C LYS A 157 16.72 1.80 -13.92
N GLY A 158 15.40 1.91 -14.11
CA GLY A 158 14.42 1.72 -13.03
C GLY A 158 14.34 0.28 -12.57
N LEU A 159 14.26 -0.66 -13.52
CA LEU A 159 14.28 -2.09 -13.23
C LEU A 159 15.59 -2.51 -12.56
N ARG A 160 16.73 -2.00 -13.04
CA ARG A 160 18.04 -2.27 -12.41
C ARG A 160 18.08 -1.85 -10.94
N LYS A 161 17.61 -0.64 -10.61
CA LYS A 161 17.55 -0.15 -9.22
C LYS A 161 16.66 -1.03 -8.33
N ARG A 162 15.56 -1.55 -8.87
CA ARG A 162 14.70 -2.50 -8.14
C ARG A 162 15.38 -3.86 -7.98
N TRP A 163 16.05 -4.35 -9.01
CA TRP A 163 16.83 -5.58 -8.94
C TRP A 163 17.95 -5.51 -7.88
N ASP A 164 18.65 -4.37 -7.78
CA ASP A 164 19.69 -4.15 -6.77
C ASP A 164 19.18 -4.32 -5.32
N ARG A 165 17.88 -4.13 -5.07
CA ARG A 165 17.24 -4.36 -3.76
C ARG A 165 16.97 -5.83 -3.45
N VAL A 166 16.80 -6.67 -4.48
CA VAL A 166 16.36 -8.07 -4.35
C VAL A 166 17.44 -9.10 -4.69
N LYS A 167 18.55 -8.67 -5.31
CA LYS A 167 19.69 -9.53 -5.66
C LYS A 167 20.20 -10.32 -4.46
N ASN A 168 20.86 -11.45 -4.70
CA ASN A 168 21.27 -12.45 -3.70
C ASN A 168 20.13 -13.13 -2.92
N GLY A 169 18.87 -12.99 -3.37
CA GLY A 169 17.73 -13.65 -2.72
C GLY A 169 17.46 -13.14 -1.31
N LYS A 170 17.88 -11.89 -1.02
CA LYS A 170 17.71 -11.26 0.29
C LYS A 170 16.23 -11.02 0.53
N VAL A 171 15.82 -11.15 1.80
CA VAL A 171 14.53 -10.63 2.25
C VAL A 171 14.61 -9.11 2.20
N PHE A 172 13.62 -8.48 1.58
CA PHE A 172 13.51 -7.05 1.47
C PHE A 172 12.18 -6.57 2.05
N ASP A 173 12.24 -5.43 2.73
CA ASP A 173 11.09 -4.79 3.36
C ASP A 173 10.47 -3.76 2.43
N MET A 174 9.14 -3.71 2.43
CA MET A 174 8.34 -2.71 1.75
C MET A 174 7.28 -2.15 2.69
N CYS A 175 7.04 -0.85 2.60
CA CYS A 175 6.00 -0.19 3.37
C CYS A 175 5.36 0.93 2.55
N GLY A 176 4.05 1.13 2.72
CA GLY A 176 3.33 2.18 2.02
C GLY A 176 1.82 2.06 2.19
N ILE A 177 1.10 3.01 1.60
CA ILE A 177 -0.36 3.04 1.68
C ILE A 177 -1.00 2.02 0.75
N LEU A 178 -2.14 1.47 1.20
CA LEU A 178 -3.07 0.71 0.37
C LEU A 178 -4.01 1.70 -0.35
N HIS A 179 -4.02 1.67 -1.68
CA HIS A 179 -4.77 2.60 -2.54
C HIS A 179 -6.25 2.19 -2.68
N THR A 180 -7.00 2.35 -1.61
CA THR A 180 -8.43 1.98 -1.57
C THR A 180 -9.30 3.23 -1.61
N ASP A 181 -10.43 3.16 -2.32
CA ASP A 181 -11.32 4.32 -2.43
C ASP A 181 -11.92 4.71 -1.07
N ILE A 182 -12.13 3.74 -0.17
CA ILE A 182 -12.59 4.03 1.20
C ILE A 182 -11.57 4.84 2.00
N GLY A 183 -10.28 4.75 1.68
CA GLY A 183 -9.22 5.55 2.29
C GLY A 183 -9.12 6.97 1.74
N THR A 184 -9.94 7.34 0.76
CA THR A 184 -10.04 8.74 0.31
C THR A 184 -11.11 9.53 1.09
N GLU A 185 -11.98 8.83 1.81
CA GLU A 185 -12.99 9.45 2.67
C GLU A 185 -12.35 9.93 3.98
N SER A 186 -12.58 11.21 4.34
CA SER A 186 -12.01 11.83 5.55
C SER A 186 -12.77 11.51 6.84
N LYS A 187 -13.66 10.51 6.80
CA LYS A 187 -14.55 10.16 7.93
C LYS A 187 -14.00 8.97 8.69
N LEU A 188 -13.97 9.09 10.01
CA LEU A 188 -13.67 7.98 10.90
C LEU A 188 -14.78 6.93 10.83
N LEU A 189 -14.39 5.66 10.77
CA LEU A 189 -15.32 4.56 10.91
C LEU A 189 -15.77 4.44 12.36
N ILE A 190 -17.08 4.43 12.56
CA ILE A 190 -17.70 4.33 13.89
C ILE A 190 -17.36 3.00 14.56
N ASN A 191 -17.40 3.03 15.89
CA ASN A 191 -17.32 1.84 16.73
C ASN A 191 -18.38 0.78 16.35
N GLY A 192 -18.13 -0.49 16.67
CA GLY A 192 -19.05 -1.60 16.41
C GLY A 192 -19.03 -2.10 14.96
N THR A 193 -18.18 -1.53 14.11
CA THR A 193 -18.02 -1.96 12.72
C THR A 193 -16.74 -2.77 12.56
N SER A 194 -16.89 -4.06 12.26
CA SER A 194 -15.77 -4.94 11.92
C SER A 194 -15.39 -4.74 10.46
N ILE A 195 -14.08 -4.60 10.20
CA ILE A 195 -13.53 -4.38 8.87
C ILE A 195 -12.76 -5.63 8.47
N ARG A 196 -13.11 -6.18 7.32
CA ARG A 196 -12.39 -7.30 6.70
C ARG A 196 -11.79 -6.84 5.39
N ILE A 197 -10.48 -6.94 5.26
CA ILE A 197 -9.75 -6.57 4.04
C ILE A 197 -9.19 -7.84 3.44
N ARG A 198 -9.56 -8.13 2.18
CA ARG A 198 -9.09 -9.28 1.41
C ARG A 198 -8.25 -8.80 0.25
N LEU A 199 -7.00 -9.25 0.21
CA LEU A 199 -6.05 -8.98 -0.86
C LEU A 199 -5.80 -10.28 -1.64
N PHE A 200 -5.98 -10.22 -2.95
CA PHE A 200 -5.75 -11.36 -3.84
C PHE A 200 -4.42 -11.15 -4.54
N LYS A 201 -3.49 -12.10 -4.40
CA LYS A 201 -2.15 -12.02 -4.99
C LYS A 201 -2.24 -12.08 -6.51
N THR A 202 -1.44 -11.26 -7.18
CA THR A 202 -1.25 -11.34 -8.63
C THR A 202 -0.40 -12.57 -8.96
N LYS A 203 -0.52 -13.03 -10.21
CA LYS A 203 0.34 -14.08 -10.74
C LYS A 203 1.81 -13.63 -10.79
N ASN A 204 2.73 -14.56 -10.61
CA ASN A 204 4.16 -14.25 -10.56
C ASN A 204 4.67 -13.64 -11.87
N GLU A 205 4.12 -14.05 -13.02
CA GLU A 205 4.48 -13.51 -14.34
C GLU A 205 4.11 -12.04 -14.51
N PHE A 206 3.16 -11.54 -13.71
CA PHE A 206 2.83 -10.13 -13.67
C PHE A 206 3.77 -9.37 -12.72
N SER A 207 4.02 -9.92 -11.52
CA SER A 207 4.78 -9.21 -10.49
C SER A 207 6.30 -9.20 -10.73
N LEU A 208 6.81 -10.12 -11.54
CA LEU A 208 8.25 -10.30 -11.80
C LEU A 208 8.56 -10.23 -13.29
N LEU A 209 9.65 -9.54 -13.63
CA LEU A 209 10.21 -9.46 -14.98
C LEU A 209 11.51 -10.24 -15.04
N ALA A 210 11.55 -11.26 -15.88
CA ALA A 210 12.74 -12.07 -16.10
C ALA A 210 12.99 -12.29 -17.60
N ALA A 211 14.27 -12.39 -17.98
CA ALA A 211 14.64 -12.73 -19.36
C ALA A 211 14.43 -14.22 -19.69
N ALA A 212 14.66 -15.08 -18.69
CA ALA A 212 14.47 -16.52 -18.77
C ALA A 212 14.33 -17.11 -17.35
N GLY A 213 13.57 -18.21 -17.26
CA GLY A 213 13.32 -18.93 -16.01
C GLY A 213 12.04 -18.49 -15.30
N ASN A 214 11.54 -19.36 -14.43
CA ASN A 214 10.35 -19.12 -13.64
C ASN A 214 10.72 -18.83 -12.19
N TYR A 215 10.18 -17.73 -11.67
CA TYR A 215 10.42 -17.24 -10.33
C TYR A 215 9.11 -16.98 -9.64
N ARG A 216 9.10 -17.08 -8.31
CA ARG A 216 7.93 -16.76 -7.49
C ARG A 216 8.29 -15.80 -6.38
N LEU A 217 7.34 -14.92 -6.06
CA LEU A 217 7.44 -14.02 -4.92
C LEU A 217 6.95 -14.75 -3.65
N GLN A 218 7.84 -14.96 -2.70
CA GLN A 218 7.52 -15.51 -1.39
C GLN A 218 7.38 -14.37 -0.39
N ILE A 219 6.20 -14.26 0.22
CA ILE A 219 5.93 -13.32 1.31
C ILE A 219 6.26 -14.06 2.61
N GLU A 220 7.20 -13.53 3.37
CA GLU A 220 7.62 -14.08 4.67
C GLU A 220 6.76 -13.50 5.80
N ASN A 221 6.49 -12.20 5.76
CA ASN A 221 5.67 -11.51 6.73
C ASN A 221 4.87 -10.41 6.06
N ILE A 222 3.66 -10.16 6.57
CA ILE A 222 2.82 -9.05 6.15
C ILE A 222 2.01 -8.55 7.34
N SER A 223 1.91 -7.24 7.48
CA SER A 223 1.07 -6.61 8.49
C SER A 223 0.41 -5.35 7.97
N LEU A 224 -0.76 -5.07 8.54
CA LEU A 224 -1.56 -3.90 8.24
C LEU A 224 -1.56 -2.97 9.45
N HIS A 225 -1.15 -1.73 9.27
CA HIS A 225 -1.20 -0.70 10.30
C HIS A 225 -2.35 0.24 10.03
N VAL A 226 -3.22 0.40 11.02
CA VAL A 226 -4.40 1.28 10.96
C VAL A 226 -4.36 2.25 12.11
N ARG A 227 -4.75 3.50 11.86
CA ARG A 227 -4.82 4.51 12.90
C ARG A 227 -6.11 4.34 13.70
N LYS A 228 -5.93 4.09 14.99
CA LYS A 228 -6.97 4.00 16.01
C LYS A 228 -7.10 5.36 16.70
N CYS A 229 -8.33 5.85 16.82
CA CYS A 229 -8.66 7.11 17.47
C CYS A 229 -9.55 6.84 18.68
N GLU A 230 -9.11 7.30 19.85
CA GLU A 230 -9.91 7.31 21.08
C GLU A 230 -10.70 8.61 21.12
N ILE A 231 -12.02 8.50 21.29
CA ILE A 231 -12.94 9.64 21.23
C ILE A 231 -13.26 10.10 22.64
N SER A 232 -13.36 11.42 22.80
CA SER A 232 -13.77 12.04 24.05
C SER A 232 -15.11 11.53 24.53
N SER A 233 -15.21 11.27 25.84
CA SER A 233 -16.44 10.81 26.51
C SER A 233 -17.63 11.76 26.34
N SER A 234 -17.38 13.01 25.94
CA SER A 234 -18.40 14.01 25.64
C SER A 234 -19.13 13.80 24.32
N ILE A 235 -18.56 12.98 23.41
CA ILE A 235 -19.05 12.76 22.04
C ILE A 235 -19.35 11.29 21.78
N SER A 236 -18.70 10.35 22.50
CA SER A 236 -19.10 8.95 22.53
C SER A 236 -20.48 8.82 23.19
N GLY A 237 -21.54 9.03 22.40
CA GLY A 237 -22.91 8.83 22.87
C GLY A 237 -23.05 7.41 23.42
N SER A 238 -23.41 7.30 24.69
CA SER A 238 -23.91 6.07 25.30
C SER A 238 -25.07 5.54 24.46
N ALA A 239 -24.81 4.45 23.73
CA ALA A 239 -25.86 3.63 23.14
C ALA A 239 -26.42 2.68 24.21
#